data_AF-A0A2G9I720-F1
#
_entry.id   AF-A0A2G9I720-F1
#
_cell.length_a   1.000
_cell.length_b   1.000
_cell.length_c   1.000
_cell.angle_alpha   90.00
_cell.angle_beta   90.00
_cell.angle_gamma   90.00
#
_symmetry.space_group_name_H-M   'P 1'
#
loop_
_entity.id
_entity.type
_entity.pdbx_description
1 polymer ?
#
loop_
_entity_poly.entity_id
_entity_poly.type
_entity_poly.pdbx_seq_one_letter_code
_entity_poly.pdbx_strand_id
1 'polypeptide(L)'
;MAKRFENHQIEVLKAAFGESENLTKEKKNELVAATGLDVEQIASWFSRRRARKRSKEAMAELELEHSRLKKAIKLCRGNEAELKKELLESKKREAELQDENWRLKERITIAESDKQFCALEKWFVNGC
;
A
#
# COMPACT_ATOMS: atom_id res chain seq x y z
N MET A 1 -27.83 3.27 -32.95
CA MET A 1 -27.35 1.92 -33.33
C MET A 1 -25.86 1.98 -33.65
N ALA A 2 -25.03 1.08 -33.10
CA ALA A 2 -23.63 1.00 -33.49
C ALA A 2 -23.55 0.43 -34.92
N LYS A 3 -23.12 1.24 -35.89
CA LYS A 3 -22.92 0.79 -37.27
C LYS A 3 -21.88 -0.34 -37.27
N ARG A 4 -22.30 -1.54 -37.66
CA ARG A 4 -21.46 -2.75 -37.67
C ARG A 4 -20.76 -2.80 -39.03
N PHE A 5 -19.44 -2.67 -39.02
CA PHE A 5 -18.62 -2.81 -40.22
C PHE A 5 -18.49 -4.29 -40.59
N GLU A 6 -18.31 -4.57 -41.87
CA GLU A 6 -18.00 -5.92 -42.33
C GLU A 6 -16.59 -6.34 -41.90
N ASN A 7 -16.35 -7.64 -41.81
CA ASN A 7 -15.06 -8.17 -41.37
C ASN A 7 -13.91 -7.65 -42.23
N HIS A 8 -14.08 -7.59 -43.56
CA HIS A 8 -13.04 -7.08 -44.47
C HIS A 8 -12.71 -5.61 -44.17
N GLN A 9 -13.71 -4.76 -43.92
CA GLN A 9 -13.52 -3.35 -43.57
C GLN A 9 -12.78 -3.21 -42.24
N ILE A 10 -13.14 -4.05 -41.26
CA ILE A 10 -12.49 -4.05 -39.95
C ILE A 10 -11.02 -4.44 -40.08
N GLU A 11 -10.68 -5.45 -40.88
CA GLU A 11 -9.29 -5.89 -41.06
C GLU A 11 -8.44 -4.82 -41.75
N VAL A 12 -8.95 -4.16 -42.80
CA VAL A 12 -8.26 -3.03 -43.45
C VAL A 12 -8.04 -1.87 -42.46
N LEU A 13 -9.05 -1.49 -41.68
CA LEU A 13 -8.93 -0.43 -40.67
C LEU A 13 -7.95 -0.80 -39.55
N LYS A 14 -7.93 -2.07 -39.12
CA LYS A 14 -6.97 -2.57 -38.12
C LYS A 14 -5.54 -2.55 -38.63
N ALA A 15 -5.30 -3.01 -39.87
CA ALA A 15 -3.98 -3.00 -40.48
C ALA A 15 -3.43 -1.56 -40.57
N ALA A 16 -4.23 -0.63 -41.09
CA ALA A 16 -3.85 0.77 -41.16
C ALA A 16 -3.63 1.41 -39.78
N PHE A 17 -4.44 1.06 -38.77
CA PHE A 17 -4.23 1.53 -37.40
C PHE A 17 -2.94 0.99 -36.77
N GLY A 18 -2.53 -0.24 -37.15
CA GLY A 18 -1.26 -0.83 -36.73
C GLY A 18 -0.04 -0.12 -37.34
N GLU A 19 -0.17 0.37 -38.58
CA GLU A 19 0.86 1.20 -39.22
C GLU A 19 0.95 2.60 -38.60
N SER A 20 -0.20 3.24 -38.36
CA SER A 20 -0.28 4.56 -37.74
C SER A 20 -1.63 4.78 -37.04
N GLU A 21 -1.58 5.24 -35.79
CA GLU A 21 -2.79 5.61 -35.03
C GLU A 21 -3.40 6.95 -35.48
N ASN A 22 -2.63 7.71 -36.26
CA ASN A 22 -2.99 9.01 -36.80
C ASN A 22 -3.36 8.89 -38.29
N LEU A 23 -4.55 9.37 -38.64
CA LEU A 23 -5.04 9.41 -40.01
C LEU A 23 -4.51 10.65 -40.75
N THR A 24 -3.54 10.47 -41.64
CA THR A 24 -3.14 11.50 -42.61
C THR A 24 -4.20 11.65 -43.71
N LYS A 25 -4.13 12.72 -44.51
CA LYS A 25 -5.11 12.99 -45.57
C LYS A 25 -5.04 11.93 -46.68
N GLU A 26 -3.82 11.52 -47.01
CA GLU A 26 -3.50 10.50 -48.01
C GLU A 26 -4.06 9.15 -47.57
N LYS A 27 -3.81 8.76 -46.31
CA LYS A 27 -4.27 7.49 -45.76
C LYS A 27 -5.80 7.43 -45.62
N LYS A 28 -6.46 8.57 -45.38
CA LYS A 28 -7.94 8.64 -45.41
C LYS A 28 -8.48 8.31 -46.80
N ASN A 29 -7.90 8.90 -47.85
CA ASN A 29 -8.36 8.65 -49.22
C ASN A 29 -8.15 7.17 -49.62
N GLU A 30 -7.01 6.59 -49.26
CA GLU A 30 -6.74 5.15 -49.46
C GLU A 30 -7.77 4.28 -48.74
N LEU A 31 -8.09 4.60 -47.48
CA LEU A 31 -9.05 3.83 -46.68
C LEU A 31 -10.48 3.95 -47.22
N VAL A 32 -10.89 5.12 -47.72
CA VAL A 32 -12.19 5.27 -48.40
C VAL A 32 -12.25 4.37 -49.63
N ALA A 33 -11.21 4.41 -50.47
CA ALA A 33 -11.14 3.59 -51.68
C ALA A 33 -11.15 2.08 -51.36
N ALA A 34 -10.43 1.65 -50.31
CA ALA A 34 -10.30 0.24 -49.95
C ALA A 34 -11.51 -0.33 -49.19
N THR A 35 -12.25 0.50 -48.44
CA THR A 35 -13.34 0.01 -47.56
C THR A 35 -14.74 0.42 -48.04
N GLY A 36 -14.84 1.37 -48.98
CA GLY A 36 -16.10 1.97 -49.41
C GLY A 36 -16.81 2.77 -48.32
N LEU A 37 -16.14 3.05 -47.20
CA LEU A 37 -16.71 3.76 -46.07
C LEU A 37 -16.55 5.27 -46.22
N ASP A 38 -17.50 6.01 -45.65
CA ASP A 38 -17.38 7.45 -45.56
C ASP A 38 -16.27 7.90 -44.59
N VAL A 39 -15.69 9.07 -44.87
CA VAL A 39 -14.58 9.65 -44.10
C VAL A 39 -14.95 9.82 -42.62
N GLU A 40 -16.20 10.20 -42.31
CA GLU A 40 -16.66 10.34 -40.92
C GLU A 40 -16.70 8.99 -40.20
N GLN A 41 -17.10 7.93 -40.91
CA GLN A 41 -17.14 6.57 -40.34
C GLN A 41 -15.74 6.08 -39.99
N ILE A 42 -14.78 6.31 -40.89
CA ILE A 42 -13.37 5.96 -40.67
C ILE A 42 -12.81 6.78 -39.49
N ALA A 43 -13.03 8.09 -39.46
CA ALA A 43 -12.59 8.96 -38.37
C ALA A 43 -13.19 8.54 -37.01
N SER A 44 -14.48 8.23 -36.98
CA SER A 44 -15.19 7.75 -35.79
C SER A 44 -14.64 6.41 -35.32
N TRP A 45 -14.36 5.48 -36.23
CA TRP A 45 -13.75 4.19 -35.89
C TRP A 45 -12.37 4.37 -35.26
N PHE A 46 -11.50 5.20 -35.85
CA PHE A 46 -10.17 5.51 -35.31
C PHE A 46 -10.24 6.18 -33.93
N SER A 47 -11.17 7.13 -33.75
CA SER A 47 -11.40 7.77 -32.46
C SER A 47 -11.80 6.76 -31.38
N ARG A 48 -12.78 5.89 -31.69
CA ARG A 48 -13.20 4.80 -30.79
C ARG A 48 -12.07 3.81 -30.52
N ARG A 49 -11.23 3.52 -31.51
CA ARG A 49 -10.08 2.62 -31.36
C ARG A 49 -9.03 3.20 -30.41
N ARG A 50 -8.68 4.48 -30.56
CA ARG A 50 -7.80 5.20 -29.62
C ARG A 50 -8.39 5.26 -28.21
N ALA A 51 -9.70 5.54 -28.08
CA ALA A 51 -10.36 5.56 -26.78
C ALA A 51 -10.29 4.20 -26.07
N ARG A 52 -10.52 3.10 -26.80
CA ARG A 52 -10.37 1.73 -26.26
C ARG A 52 -8.93 1.42 -25.88
N LYS A 53 -7.94 1.84 -26.68
CA LYS A 53 -6.51 1.65 -26.35
C LYS A 53 -6.17 2.36 -25.03
N ARG A 54 -6.48 3.66 -24.91
CA ARG A 54 -6.25 4.43 -23.67
C ARG A 54 -6.95 3.82 -22.46
N SER A 55 -8.20 3.36 -22.62
CA SER A 55 -8.93 2.70 -21.54
C SER A 55 -8.26 1.39 -21.11
N LYS A 56 -7.72 0.61 -22.04
CA LYS A 56 -6.99 -0.63 -21.73
C LYS A 56 -5.67 -0.33 -21.02
N GLU A 57 -4.94 0.69 -21.46
CA GLU A 57 -3.70 1.14 -20.82
C GLU A 57 -3.96 1.64 -19.40
N ALA A 58 -4.98 2.48 -19.20
CA ALA A 58 -5.37 2.95 -17.88
C ALA A 58 -5.80 1.80 -16.95
N MET A 59 -6.50 0.79 -17.49
CA MET A 59 -6.86 -0.40 -16.71
C MET A 59 -5.63 -1.20 -16.29
N ALA A 60 -4.67 -1.39 -17.20
CA ALA A 60 -3.43 -2.11 -16.90
C ALA A 60 -2.60 -1.39 -15.82
N GLU A 61 -2.52 -0.06 -15.90
CA GLU A 61 -1.85 0.78 -14.90
C GLU A 61 -2.54 0.65 -13.53
N LEU A 62 -3.87 0.74 -13.51
CA LEU A 62 -4.66 0.59 -12.28
C LEU A 62 -4.48 -0.80 -11.65
N GLU A 63 -4.42 -1.85 -12.46
CA GLU A 63 -4.20 -3.22 -11.99
C GLU A 63 -2.79 -3.40 -11.39
N LEU A 64 -1.78 -2.79 -12.01
CA LEU A 64 -0.41 -2.76 -11.48
C LEU A 64 -0.36 -2.06 -10.12
N GLU A 65 -0.95 -0.86 -10.01
CA GLU A 65 -1.00 -0.11 -8.76
C GLU A 65 -1.78 -0.84 -7.68
N HIS A 66 -2.91 -1.46 -8.01
CA HIS A 66 -3.67 -2.27 -7.08
C HIS A 66 -2.84 -3.45 -6.55
N SER A 67 -2.09 -4.13 -7.42
CA SER A 67 -1.17 -5.21 -7.03
C SER A 67 -0.07 -4.69 -6.09
N ARG A 68 0.50 -3.52 -6.37
CA ARG A 68 1.51 -2.86 -5.54
C ARG A 68 0.98 -2.52 -4.16
N LEU A 69 -0.17 -1.85 -4.10
CA LEU A 69 -0.83 -1.46 -2.84
C LEU A 69 -1.21 -2.69 -2.02
N LYS A 70 -1.70 -3.76 -2.65
CA LYS A 70 -2.03 -5.01 -1.96
C LYS A 70 -0.81 -5.64 -1.28
N LYS A 71 0.35 -5.62 -1.93
CA LYS A 71 1.62 -6.09 -1.35
C LYS A 71 2.05 -5.20 -0.19
N ALA A 72 1.97 -3.87 -0.34
CA ALA A 72 2.32 -2.91 0.71
C ALA A 72 1.43 -3.09 1.96
N ILE A 73 0.12 -3.26 1.79
CA ILE A 73 -0.81 -3.52 2.90
C ILE A 73 -0.46 -4.81 3.62
N LYS A 74 -0.14 -5.88 2.88
CA LYS A 74 0.28 -7.16 3.47
C LYS A 74 1.53 -6.98 4.33
N LEU A 75 2.52 -6.25 3.83
CA LEU A 75 3.75 -5.95 4.56
C LEU A 75 3.47 -5.12 5.83
N CYS A 76 2.72 -4.02 5.71
CA CYS A 76 2.39 -3.16 6.85
C CYS A 76 1.65 -3.93 7.95
N ARG A 77 0.70 -4.81 7.60
CA ARG A 77 0.01 -5.67 8.57
C ARG A 77 0.96 -6.61 9.29
N GLY A 78 1.96 -7.14 8.59
CA GLY A 78 3.01 -7.97 9.19
C GLY A 78 3.84 -7.18 10.20
N ASN A 79 4.34 -6.00 9.81
CA ASN A 79 5.12 -5.14 10.68
C ASN A 79 4.31 -4.68 11.91
N GLU A 80 3.04 -4.34 11.73
CA GLU A 80 2.16 -3.96 12.84
C GLU A 80 2.00 -5.10 13.85
N ALA A 81 1.88 -6.34 13.38
CA ALA A 81 1.77 -7.50 14.26
C ALA A 81 3.07 -7.73 15.07
N GLU A 82 4.24 -7.59 14.44
CA GLU A 82 5.53 -7.73 15.14
C GLU A 82 5.72 -6.63 16.17
N LEU A 83 5.46 -5.36 15.81
CA LEU A 83 5.54 -4.24 16.75
C LEU A 83 4.60 -4.41 17.95
N LYS A 84 3.39 -4.94 17.73
CA LYS A 84 2.45 -5.25 18.83
C LYS A 84 3.01 -6.32 19.77
N LYS A 85 3.71 -7.32 19.25
CA LYS A 85 4.35 -8.37 20.05
C LYS A 85 5.53 -7.80 20.85
N GLU A 86 6.42 -7.05 20.21
CA GLU A 86 7.54 -6.40 20.89
C GLU A 86 7.07 -5.44 21.99
N LEU A 87 5.99 -4.69 21.74
CA LEU A 87 5.37 -3.81 22.72
C LEU A 87 4.84 -4.59 23.92
N LEU A 88 4.19 -5.74 23.68
CA LEU A 88 3.68 -6.58 24.75
C LEU A 88 4.82 -7.16 25.60
N GLU A 89 5.89 -7.63 24.97
CA GLU A 89 7.07 -8.15 25.68
C GLU A 89 7.74 -7.04 26.51
N SER A 90 7.89 -5.84 25.96
CA SER A 90 8.46 -4.70 26.66
C SER A 90 7.62 -4.32 27.88
N LYS A 91 6.29 -4.28 27.74
CA LYS A 91 5.38 -4.01 28.87
C LYS A 91 5.46 -5.04 29.98
N LYS A 92 5.63 -6.33 29.63
CA LYS A 92 5.82 -7.39 30.64
C LYS A 92 7.11 -7.20 31.42
N ARG A 93 8.22 -6.95 30.72
CA ARG A 93 9.52 -6.66 31.36
C ARG A 93 9.45 -5.43 32.25
N GLU A 94 8.74 -4.39 31.82
CA GLU A 94 8.54 -3.19 32.61
C GLU A 94 7.77 -3.49 33.91
N ALA A 95 6.71 -4.29 33.86
CA ALA A 95 5.97 -4.71 35.04
C ALA A 95 6.84 -5.52 36.03
N GLU A 96 7.63 -6.47 35.52
CA GLU A 96 8.57 -7.25 36.34
C GLU A 96 9.61 -6.35 37.05
N LEU A 97 10.15 -5.37 36.33
CA LEU A 97 11.09 -4.39 36.90
C LEU A 97 10.43 -3.48 37.93
N GLN A 98 9.17 -3.08 37.72
CA GLN A 98 8.41 -2.29 38.68
C GLN A 98 8.14 -3.07 39.97
N ASP A 99 7.75 -4.34 39.87
CA ASP A 99 7.56 -5.23 41.01
C ASP A 99 8.85 -5.42 41.81
N GLU A 100 9.98 -5.62 41.13
CA GLU A 100 11.28 -5.74 41.80
C GLU A 100 11.70 -4.42 42.45
N ASN A 101 11.50 -3.28 41.76
CA ASN A 101 11.78 -1.97 42.34
C ASN A 101 10.94 -1.73 43.60
N TRP A 102 9.68 -2.17 43.60
CA TRP A 102 8.81 -2.12 44.77
C TRP A 102 9.36 -2.97 45.92
N ARG A 103 9.73 -4.23 45.67
CA ARG A 103 10.32 -5.13 46.67
C ARG A 103 11.62 -4.58 47.26
N LEU A 104 12.47 -4.00 46.42
CA LEU A 104 13.72 -3.41 46.86
C LEU A 104 13.49 -2.19 47.76
N LYS A 105 12.49 -1.34 47.46
CA LYS A 105 12.10 -0.21 48.31
C LYS A 105 11.65 -0.69 49.69
N GLU A 106 10.78 -1.69 49.74
CA GLU A 106 10.31 -2.26 51.01
C GLU A 106 11.48 -2.77 51.85
N ARG A 107 12.41 -3.52 51.24
CA ARG A 107 13.61 -4.03 51.93
C ARG A 107 14.51 -2.90 52.45
N ILE A 108 14.67 -1.82 51.69
CA ILE A 108 15.45 -0.65 52.11
C ILE A 108 14.78 0.00 53.33
N THR A 109 13.47 0.22 53.31
CA THR A 109 12.72 0.82 54.42
C THR A 109 12.83 0.00 55.71
N ILE A 110 12.72 -1.33 55.61
CA ILE A 110 12.92 -2.22 56.76
C ILE A 110 14.35 -2.10 57.29
N ALA A 111 15.37 -2.20 56.43
CA ALA A 111 16.77 -2.12 56.84
C ALA A 111 17.14 -0.75 57.43
N GLU A 112 16.53 0.34 56.96
CA GLU A 112 16.67 1.67 57.55
C GLU A 112 16.03 1.74 58.93
N SER A 113 14.84 1.16 59.10
CA SER A 113 14.14 1.08 60.37
C SER A 113 14.92 0.25 61.41
N ASP A 114 15.47 -0.90 60.99
CA ASP A 114 16.30 -1.75 61.84
C ASP A 114 17.58 -1.03 62.30
N LYS A 115 18.22 -0.26 61.40
CA LYS A 115 19.40 0.57 61.75
C LYS A 115 19.05 1.64 62.78
N GLN A 116 17.90 2.30 62.63
CA GLN A 116 17.42 3.29 63.61
C GLN A 116 17.18 2.63 64.97
N PHE A 117 16.50 1.48 65.00
CA PHE A 117 16.26 0.72 66.22
C PHE A 117 17.56 0.30 66.92
N CYS A 118 18.51 -0.27 66.17
CA CYS A 118 19.84 -0.64 66.68
C CYS A 118 20.63 0.56 67.23
N ALA A 119 20.47 1.74 66.64
CA ALA A 119 21.11 2.97 67.13
C ALA A 119 20.46 3.44 68.44
N LEU A 120 19.14 3.36 68.57
CA LEU A 120 18.43 3.69 69.82
C LEU A 120 18.79 2.73 70.96
N GLU A 121 18.85 1.42 70.71
CA GLU A 121 19.26 0.45 71.74
C GLU A 121 20.68 0.71 72.25
N LYS A 122 21.63 0.97 71.34
CA LYS A 122 23.00 1.33 71.71
C LYS A 122 23.07 2.62 72.53
N TRP A 123 22.23 3.60 72.23
CA TRP A 123 22.15 4.83 73.01
C TRP A 123 21.60 4.58 74.42
N PHE A 124 20.57 3.74 74.56
CA PHE A 124 19.98 3.38 75.86
C PHE A 124 20.94 2.56 76.75
N VAL A 125 21.69 1.63 76.17
CA VAL A 125 22.63 0.75 76.92
C VAL A 125 23.91 1.48 77.36
N ASN A 126 24.40 2.46 76.58
CA ASN A 126 25.62 3.22 76.92
C ASN A 126 25.32 4.57 77.61
N GLY A 127 24.05 4.90 77.83
CA GLY A 127 23.60 6.18 78.40
C GLY A 127 23.21 6.16 79.88
N CYS A 128 23.41 5.02 80.57
CA CYS A 128 23.31 4.90 82.03
C CYS A 128 24.69 4.80 82.68
#